data_AF-A0A024FU45-F1
#
_entry.id   AF-A0A024FU45-F1
#
_cell.length_a   1.000
_cell.length_b   1.000
_cell.length_c   1.000
_cell.angle_alpha   90.00
_cell.angle_beta   90.00
_cell.angle_gamma   90.00
#
_symmetry.space_group_name_H-M   'P 1'
#
loop_
_entity.id
_entity.type
_entity.pdbx_description
1 polymer ?
#
loop_
_entity_poly.entity_id
_entity_poly.type
_entity_poly.pdbx_seq_one_letter_code
_entity_poly.pdbx_strand_id
1 'polypeptide(L)'
;MSSDSDDDLPLSQLARKMAKPQSSKLSQENDYNDRSLSGDSLQTSMKTSNKRVEKAKDSLKQTAKKKIKIQYKQQECTEELYETLKGKLVQQLLCRWWYAIEWPVQDTTNKPPKSQELDGFRGAFILVKGEGMGSIVDTRPANGKPSFLHFFSLPSKQIQTLVVQAYQNQMETLIKHEGPQAPLLPELRRACQAAERMDTDKADKNVASILKKYQKFAQQITPSQ
;
A
#
# COMPACT_ATOMS: atom_id res chain seq x y z
N MET A 1 -24.06 -24.30 -32.71
CA MET A 1 -24.29 -22.84 -32.57
C MET A 1 -23.14 -22.28 -31.76
N SER A 2 -22.54 -21.19 -32.21
CA SER A 2 -21.36 -20.59 -31.55
C SER A 2 -21.78 -19.82 -30.30
N SER A 3 -20.98 -19.92 -29.24
CA SER A 3 -21.10 -19.08 -28.05
C SER A 3 -19.71 -18.57 -27.71
N ASP A 4 -19.54 -17.26 -27.83
CA ASP A 4 -18.30 -16.47 -27.71
C ASP A 4 -18.66 -15.39 -26.68
N SER A 5 -18.13 -15.45 -25.46
CA SER A 5 -16.90 -14.76 -25.02
C SER A 5 -17.11 -13.27 -24.71
N ASP A 6 -17.04 -12.91 -23.43
CA ASP A 6 -16.99 -11.49 -22.98
C ASP A 6 -16.20 -11.28 -21.65
N ASP A 7 -15.69 -12.34 -20.99
CA ASP A 7 -15.02 -12.25 -19.68
C ASP A 7 -13.49 -11.95 -19.75
N ASP A 8 -12.84 -12.12 -20.91
CA ASP A 8 -11.38 -11.97 -21.08
C ASP A 8 -10.97 -10.65 -21.77
N LEU A 9 -11.47 -9.50 -21.27
CA LEU A 9 -11.05 -8.18 -21.73
C LEU A 9 -10.08 -7.49 -20.73
N PRO A 10 -8.83 -7.20 -21.12
CA PRO A 10 -7.89 -6.51 -20.23
C PRO A 10 -8.34 -5.07 -19.96
N LEU A 11 -8.19 -4.61 -18.70
CA LEU A 11 -8.66 -3.30 -18.20
C LEU A 11 -8.25 -2.10 -19.07
N SER A 12 -7.17 -2.21 -19.84
CA SER A 12 -6.70 -1.16 -20.76
C SER A 12 -7.69 -0.81 -21.88
N GLN A 13 -8.69 -1.66 -22.17
CA GLN A 13 -9.68 -1.42 -23.23
C GLN A 13 -10.96 -0.73 -22.76
N LEU A 14 -11.37 -0.89 -21.48
CA LEU A 14 -12.60 -0.31 -20.92
C LEU A 14 -12.64 1.23 -21.06
N ALA A 15 -11.51 1.90 -20.84
CA ALA A 15 -11.41 3.37 -20.90
C ALA A 15 -11.73 3.97 -22.29
N ARG A 16 -11.68 3.18 -23.37
CA ARG A 16 -12.02 3.65 -24.73
C ARG A 16 -13.52 3.61 -25.02
N LYS A 17 -14.31 2.82 -24.29
CA LYS A 17 -15.74 2.61 -24.58
C LYS A 17 -16.64 3.76 -24.08
N MET A 18 -16.15 4.60 -23.16
CA MET A 18 -16.88 5.76 -22.61
C MET A 18 -16.64 7.09 -23.36
N ALA A 19 -15.94 7.09 -24.49
CA ALA A 19 -15.44 8.32 -25.14
C ALA A 19 -16.06 8.63 -26.52
N LYS A 20 -17.28 8.16 -26.82
CA LYS A 20 -18.01 8.54 -28.05
C LYS A 20 -19.50 8.79 -27.77
N PRO A 21 -20.05 9.98 -28.10
CA PRO A 21 -21.49 10.19 -28.11
C PRO A 21 -22.11 9.55 -29.36
N GLN A 22 -23.11 8.68 -29.19
CA GLN A 22 -23.94 8.24 -30.32
C GLN A 22 -25.03 9.28 -30.60
N SER A 23 -25.12 9.69 -31.85
CA SER A 23 -26.20 10.51 -32.38
C SER A 23 -27.45 9.66 -32.65
N SER A 24 -28.59 10.06 -32.11
CA SER A 24 -29.92 9.73 -32.64
C SER A 24 -30.74 11.01 -32.81
N LYS A 25 -31.50 11.08 -33.91
CA LYS A 25 -32.34 12.22 -34.32
C LYS A 25 -33.77 11.74 -34.56
N LEU A 26 -34.70 12.69 -34.55
CA LEU A 26 -36.13 12.61 -34.97
C LEU A 26 -37.06 11.87 -33.97
N SER A 27 -38.27 12.36 -33.66
CA SER A 27 -38.94 13.63 -34.02
C SER A 27 -40.19 13.89 -33.15
N GLN A 28 -40.54 15.18 -32.94
CA GLN A 28 -41.89 15.81 -32.82
C GLN A 28 -42.93 15.19 -31.85
N GLU A 29 -43.83 15.89 -31.14
CA GLU A 29 -44.23 17.31 -30.98
C GLU A 29 -45.01 17.41 -29.61
N ASN A 30 -45.57 18.50 -29.07
CA ASN A 30 -45.89 19.85 -29.57
C ASN A 30 -46.05 20.89 -28.41
N ASP A 31 -46.50 22.09 -28.78
CA ASP A 31 -47.39 23.03 -28.05
C ASP A 31 -46.82 24.21 -27.20
N TYR A 32 -47.68 25.24 -27.06
CA TYR A 32 -47.37 26.68 -26.99
C TYR A 32 -47.43 27.36 -25.60
N ASN A 33 -47.02 28.64 -25.58
CA ASN A 33 -47.30 29.71 -24.59
C ASN A 33 -46.56 29.62 -23.22
N ASP A 34 -46.24 30.73 -22.51
CA ASP A 34 -46.45 32.18 -22.77
C ASP A 34 -45.28 33.06 -22.26
N ARG A 35 -45.33 34.34 -22.64
CA ARG A 35 -44.71 35.59 -22.12
C ARG A 35 -44.30 35.66 -20.62
N SER A 36 -43.50 36.62 -20.15
CA SER A 36 -42.54 37.58 -20.75
C SER A 36 -41.85 38.37 -19.60
N LEU A 37 -41.27 39.56 -19.91
CA LEU A 37 -40.68 40.59 -19.03
C LEU A 37 -39.19 40.39 -18.66
N SER A 38 -38.26 41.34 -18.74
CA SER A 38 -38.03 42.63 -19.45
C SER A 38 -37.12 43.49 -18.55
N GLY A 39 -36.16 44.24 -19.11
CA GLY A 39 -35.25 45.13 -18.35
C GLY A 39 -33.79 44.64 -18.43
N ASP A 40 -32.99 44.99 -19.44
CA ASP A 40 -32.52 46.31 -19.93
C ASP A 40 -31.20 46.78 -19.25
N SER A 41 -30.47 47.63 -19.98
CA SER A 41 -29.30 48.44 -19.60
C SER A 41 -27.88 47.91 -19.83
N LEU A 42 -27.39 48.27 -21.03
CA LEU A 42 -26.13 48.98 -21.29
C LEU A 42 -24.75 48.29 -21.20
N GLN A 43 -23.96 48.64 -22.22
CA GLN A 43 -22.56 48.30 -22.44
C GLN A 43 -21.64 49.22 -21.64
N THR A 44 -20.46 48.75 -21.21
CA THR A 44 -19.15 49.18 -21.79
C THR A 44 -17.93 48.57 -21.07
N SER A 45 -16.90 48.28 -21.88
CA SER A 45 -15.45 48.33 -21.60
C SER A 45 -14.93 48.23 -20.15
N MET A 46 -14.11 47.20 -19.86
CA MET A 46 -12.65 47.41 -19.84
C MET A 46 -11.83 46.10 -19.83
N LYS A 47 -10.72 46.09 -20.57
CA LYS A 47 -9.63 45.10 -20.44
C LYS A 47 -8.87 45.35 -19.13
N THR A 48 -8.57 44.31 -18.35
CA THR A 48 -7.21 43.87 -17.96
C THR A 48 -7.22 42.69 -16.95
N SER A 49 -6.04 42.09 -16.72
CA SER A 49 -5.64 41.24 -15.57
C SER A 49 -5.92 39.72 -15.49
N ASN A 50 -6.35 39.01 -16.54
CA ASN A 50 -6.51 37.53 -16.47
C ASN A 50 -5.21 36.67 -16.55
N LYS A 51 -4.01 37.28 -16.53
CA LYS A 51 -2.74 36.56 -16.76
C LYS A 51 -2.07 35.93 -15.51
N ARG A 52 -2.63 36.12 -14.31
CA ARG A 52 -2.00 35.67 -13.04
C ARG A 52 -2.57 34.36 -12.47
N VAL A 53 -3.77 33.94 -12.89
CA VAL A 53 -4.46 32.75 -12.33
C VAL A 53 -4.01 31.43 -13.00
N GLU A 54 -3.68 31.43 -14.29
CA GLU A 54 -3.25 30.21 -14.99
C GLU A 54 -1.88 29.71 -14.50
N LYS A 55 -0.92 30.63 -14.29
CA LYS A 55 0.43 30.30 -13.81
C LYS A 55 0.44 29.66 -12.42
N ALA A 56 -0.58 29.92 -11.59
CA ALA A 56 -0.78 29.25 -10.30
C ALA A 56 -1.39 27.84 -10.48
N LYS A 57 -2.38 27.68 -11.39
CA LYS A 57 -2.98 26.36 -11.65
C LYS A 57 -2.00 25.37 -12.26
N ASP A 58 -1.07 25.83 -13.10
CA ASP A 58 -0.04 24.94 -13.69
C ASP A 58 1.08 24.57 -12.72
N SER A 59 1.50 25.46 -11.81
CA SER A 59 2.48 25.09 -10.78
C SER A 59 1.91 24.05 -9.79
N LEU A 60 0.63 24.18 -9.40
CA LEU A 60 -0.09 23.16 -8.62
C LEU A 60 -0.26 21.82 -9.37
N LYS A 61 -0.56 21.84 -10.67
CA LYS A 61 -0.58 20.60 -11.48
C LYS A 61 0.80 19.97 -11.60
N GLN A 62 1.87 20.75 -11.69
CA GLN A 62 3.25 20.25 -11.73
C GLN A 62 3.68 19.63 -10.39
N THR A 63 3.35 20.23 -9.25
CA THR A 63 3.65 19.63 -7.93
C THR A 63 2.85 18.36 -7.69
N ALA A 64 1.57 18.31 -8.09
CA ALA A 64 0.77 17.08 -8.03
C ALA A 64 1.36 15.94 -8.87
N LYS A 65 1.70 16.21 -10.15
CA LYS A 65 2.37 15.23 -11.04
C LYS A 65 3.73 14.76 -10.47
N LYS A 66 4.52 15.65 -9.87
CA LYS A 66 5.78 15.29 -9.19
C LYS A 66 5.52 14.40 -7.98
N LYS A 67 4.54 14.70 -7.12
CA LYS A 67 4.18 13.88 -5.95
C LYS A 67 3.76 12.46 -6.35
N ILE A 68 2.93 12.32 -7.39
CA ILE A 68 2.52 11.02 -7.94
C ILE A 68 3.74 10.24 -8.45
N LYS A 69 4.64 10.90 -9.22
CA LYS A 69 5.88 10.26 -9.72
C LYS A 69 6.79 9.79 -8.57
N ILE A 70 6.88 10.54 -7.48
CA ILE A 70 7.66 10.16 -6.29
C ILE A 70 7.02 8.95 -5.59
N GLN A 71 5.70 8.95 -5.38
CA GLN A 71 5.00 7.82 -4.75
C GLN A 71 5.13 6.53 -5.57
N TYR A 72 4.93 6.60 -6.89
CA TYR A 72 5.11 5.45 -7.78
C TYR A 72 6.55 4.89 -7.73
N LYS A 73 7.54 5.76 -7.63
CA LYS A 73 8.96 5.35 -7.54
C LYS A 73 9.38 4.88 -6.14
N GLN A 74 8.69 5.29 -5.08
CA GLN A 74 8.81 4.69 -3.74
C GLN A 74 8.18 3.28 -3.72
N GLN A 75 7.06 3.08 -4.43
CA GLN A 75 6.45 1.76 -4.61
C GLN A 75 7.40 0.83 -5.38
N GLU A 76 7.88 1.23 -6.57
CA GLU A 76 8.89 0.44 -7.32
C GLU A 76 10.13 0.12 -6.47
N CYS A 77 10.61 1.07 -5.66
CA CYS A 77 11.74 0.83 -4.76
C CYS A 77 11.40 -0.27 -3.75
N THR A 78 10.21 -0.24 -3.16
CA THR A 78 9.77 -1.27 -2.21
C THR A 78 9.61 -2.63 -2.90
N GLU A 79 9.10 -2.67 -4.14
CA GLU A 79 9.00 -3.86 -4.99
C GLU A 79 10.40 -4.44 -5.33
N GLU A 80 11.37 -3.61 -5.74
CA GLU A 80 12.75 -4.05 -5.94
C GLU A 80 13.39 -4.57 -4.63
N LEU A 81 13.08 -3.97 -3.47
CA LEU A 81 13.58 -4.43 -2.18
C LEU A 81 12.99 -5.78 -1.75
N TYR A 82 11.71 -6.06 -2.06
CA TYR A 82 11.09 -7.38 -1.81
C TYR A 82 11.82 -8.50 -2.57
N GLU A 83 12.24 -8.26 -3.81
CA GLU A 83 12.91 -9.28 -4.64
C GLU A 83 14.35 -9.60 -4.21
N THR A 84 14.97 -8.75 -3.37
CA THR A 84 16.32 -8.99 -2.84
C THR A 84 16.38 -10.22 -1.93
N LEU A 85 17.58 -10.78 -1.75
CA LEU A 85 17.82 -11.85 -0.77
C LEU A 85 17.40 -11.43 0.65
N LYS A 86 17.62 -10.17 1.03
CA LYS A 86 17.16 -9.61 2.31
C LYS A 86 15.64 -9.50 2.37
N GLY A 87 15.01 -9.04 1.29
CA GLY A 87 13.55 -8.93 1.17
C GLY A 87 12.87 -10.28 1.36
N LYS A 88 13.42 -11.32 0.73
CA LYS A 88 12.94 -12.71 0.84
C LYS A 88 13.12 -13.27 2.26
N LEU A 89 14.22 -12.97 2.95
CA LEU A 89 14.36 -13.30 4.39
C LEU A 89 13.32 -12.58 5.26
N VAL A 90 13.05 -11.30 5.01
CA VAL A 90 12.04 -10.54 5.77
C VAL A 90 10.62 -11.05 5.49
N GLN A 91 10.29 -11.38 4.23
CA GLN A 91 9.02 -12.01 3.88
C GLN A 91 8.85 -13.36 4.60
N GLN A 92 9.88 -14.20 4.58
CA GLN A 92 9.90 -15.47 5.32
C GLN A 92 9.70 -15.24 6.83
N LEU A 93 10.37 -14.25 7.43
CA LEU A 93 10.16 -13.91 8.84
C LEU A 93 8.71 -13.48 9.10
N LEU A 94 8.13 -12.61 8.27
CA LEU A 94 6.77 -12.09 8.43
C LEU A 94 5.69 -13.17 8.36
N CYS A 95 5.90 -14.29 7.66
CA CYS A 95 4.95 -15.40 7.67
C CYS A 95 4.88 -16.14 9.03
N ARG A 96 5.89 -15.97 9.89
CA ARG A 96 6.07 -16.76 11.13
C ARG A 96 6.65 -15.95 12.30
N TRP A 97 6.55 -14.63 12.28
CA TRP A 97 7.22 -13.73 13.23
C TRP A 97 6.85 -14.05 14.67
N TRP A 98 5.60 -14.47 14.89
CA TRP A 98 5.01 -14.82 16.19
C TRP A 98 5.68 -16.03 16.86
N TYR A 99 6.47 -16.82 16.12
CA TYR A 99 7.28 -17.90 16.68
C TYR A 99 8.65 -17.44 17.19
N ALA A 100 9.14 -16.25 16.84
CA ALA A 100 10.45 -15.74 17.26
C ALA A 100 10.40 -14.41 18.04
N ILE A 101 9.31 -13.66 17.93
CA ILE A 101 9.20 -12.29 18.45
C ILE A 101 7.88 -12.13 19.19
N GLU A 102 7.97 -11.77 20.46
CA GLU A 102 6.83 -11.35 21.26
C GLU A 102 6.52 -9.87 20.96
N TRP A 103 5.34 -9.60 20.38
CA TRP A 103 4.83 -8.25 20.19
C TRP A 103 3.30 -8.24 20.31
N PRO A 104 2.69 -7.30 21.07
CA PRO A 104 3.35 -6.24 21.85
C PRO A 104 3.98 -6.77 23.15
N VAL A 105 5.11 -6.18 23.57
CA VAL A 105 5.85 -6.56 24.80
C VAL A 105 5.17 -6.08 26.09
N GLN A 106 4.15 -5.23 25.99
CA GLN A 106 3.42 -4.69 27.13
C GLN A 106 1.91 -4.75 26.88
N ASP A 107 1.16 -5.05 27.94
CA ASP A 107 -0.29 -5.07 27.89
C ASP A 107 -0.81 -3.64 27.71
N THR A 108 -1.49 -3.37 26.60
CA THR A 108 -1.89 -1.99 26.24
C THR A 108 -3.21 -1.60 26.87
N THR A 109 -3.16 -1.34 28.17
CA THR A 109 -4.30 -0.95 29.03
C THR A 109 -4.93 0.41 28.69
N ASN A 110 -4.39 1.15 27.72
CA ASN A 110 -4.89 2.45 27.26
C ASN A 110 -6.14 2.30 26.36
N LYS A 111 -7.20 1.71 26.90
CA LYS A 111 -8.48 1.53 26.21
C LYS A 111 -9.07 2.89 25.78
N PRO A 112 -9.31 3.13 24.48
CA PRO A 112 -9.96 4.35 24.02
C PRO A 112 -11.38 4.48 24.59
N PRO A 113 -11.86 5.70 24.90
CA PRO A 113 -13.23 5.89 25.40
C PRO A 113 -14.25 5.44 24.34
N LYS A 114 -15.38 4.88 24.79
CA LYS A 114 -16.48 4.43 23.92
C LYS A 114 -16.06 3.40 22.86
N SER A 115 -15.05 2.57 23.16
CA SER A 115 -14.58 1.50 22.31
C SER A 115 -14.81 0.10 22.91
N GLN A 116 -14.83 -0.90 22.05
CA GLN A 116 -14.84 -2.32 22.39
C GLN A 116 -13.55 -2.95 21.86
N GLU A 117 -12.91 -3.80 22.66
CA GLU A 117 -11.72 -4.54 22.23
C GLU A 117 -12.12 -5.62 21.23
N LEU A 118 -11.30 -5.83 20.20
CA LEU A 118 -11.52 -6.86 19.20
C LEU A 118 -11.04 -8.21 19.74
N ASP A 119 -11.92 -9.21 19.72
CA ASP A 119 -11.59 -10.56 20.18
C ASP A 119 -10.44 -11.16 19.36
N GLY A 120 -9.52 -11.85 20.04
CA GLY A 120 -8.24 -12.31 19.49
C GLY A 120 -7.20 -11.21 19.18
N PHE A 121 -7.55 -9.92 19.24
CA PHE A 121 -6.67 -8.80 18.89
C PHE A 121 -6.48 -7.83 20.06
N ARG A 122 -5.83 -8.30 21.14
CA ARG A 122 -5.49 -7.48 22.31
C ARG A 122 -4.85 -6.14 21.92
N GLY A 123 -5.35 -5.05 22.50
CA GLY A 123 -4.89 -3.69 22.21
C GLY A 123 -5.41 -3.09 20.89
N ALA A 124 -6.27 -3.78 20.14
CA ALA A 124 -6.99 -3.22 19.00
C ALA A 124 -8.48 -3.05 19.35
N PHE A 125 -9.01 -1.86 19.10
CA PHE A 125 -10.35 -1.48 19.54
C PHE A 125 -11.19 -0.97 18.37
N ILE A 126 -12.47 -1.34 18.33
CA ILE A 126 -13.46 -0.72 17.45
C ILE A 126 -14.22 0.37 18.21
N LEU A 127 -14.35 1.56 17.62
CA LEU A 127 -15.13 2.66 18.19
C LEU A 127 -16.64 2.38 18.01
N VAL A 128 -17.36 2.19 19.12
CA VAL A 128 -18.78 1.78 19.09
C VAL A 128 -19.76 2.95 19.23
N LYS A 129 -19.30 4.13 19.67
CA LYS A 129 -20.14 5.34 19.77
C LYS A 129 -19.33 6.62 19.54
N GLY A 130 -19.87 7.55 18.77
CA GLY A 130 -19.31 8.88 18.53
C GLY A 130 -18.90 9.09 17.07
N GLU A 131 -18.18 10.18 16.81
CA GLU A 131 -17.56 10.44 15.52
C GLU A 131 -16.49 9.37 15.24
N GLY A 132 -16.48 8.81 14.02
CA GLY A 132 -15.63 7.66 13.69
C GLY A 132 -16.15 6.30 14.20
N MET A 133 -17.45 6.15 14.48
CA MET A 133 -18.07 4.84 14.74
C MET A 133 -17.69 3.82 13.65
N GLY A 134 -17.30 2.62 14.06
CA GLY A 134 -16.85 1.54 13.18
C GLY A 134 -15.37 1.61 12.77
N SER A 135 -14.66 2.70 13.09
CA SER A 135 -13.21 2.75 12.88
C SER A 135 -12.44 1.93 13.92
N ILE A 136 -11.30 1.38 13.50
CA ILE A 136 -10.41 0.55 14.33
C ILE A 136 -9.21 1.38 14.78
N VAL A 137 -8.96 1.39 16.09
CA VAL A 137 -7.85 2.06 16.76
C VAL A 137 -6.92 0.99 17.33
N ASP A 138 -5.72 0.88 16.76
CA ASP A 138 -4.62 0.04 17.28
C ASP A 138 -3.83 0.85 18.31
N THR A 139 -3.91 0.51 19.59
CA THR A 139 -3.18 1.20 20.67
C THR A 139 -1.83 0.58 20.99
N ARG A 140 -1.46 -0.50 20.30
CA ARG A 140 -0.18 -1.19 20.49
C ARG A 140 0.99 -0.29 20.10
N PRO A 141 2.15 -0.40 20.78
CA PRO A 141 3.32 0.41 20.45
C PRO A 141 3.74 0.16 18.99
N ALA A 142 3.88 1.24 18.22
CA ALA A 142 4.40 1.16 16.84
C ALA A 142 5.87 0.68 16.79
N ASN A 143 6.62 0.86 17.88
CA ASN A 143 7.96 0.27 18.03
C ASN A 143 7.88 -1.25 18.14
N GLY A 144 8.83 -1.95 17.52
CA GLY A 144 8.85 -3.41 17.44
C GLY A 144 7.76 -4.03 16.56
N LYS A 145 6.87 -3.23 15.94
CA LYS A 145 5.74 -3.75 15.16
C LYS A 145 6.22 -4.62 14.00
N PRO A 146 5.84 -5.92 13.95
CA PRO A 146 6.21 -6.82 12.87
C PRO A 146 5.73 -6.27 11.53
N SER A 147 6.69 -5.77 10.76
CA SER A 147 6.43 -5.09 9.49
C SER A 147 7.69 -5.16 8.62
N PHE A 148 7.50 -5.11 7.30
CA PHE A 148 8.61 -5.24 6.36
C PHE A 148 9.68 -4.19 6.63
N LEU A 149 9.30 -2.91 6.71
CA LEU A 149 10.24 -1.81 6.94
C LEU A 149 10.99 -1.93 8.27
N HIS A 150 10.32 -2.39 9.34
CA HIS A 150 10.97 -2.59 10.64
C HIS A 150 12.06 -3.67 10.55
N PHE A 151 11.74 -4.88 10.09
CA PHE A 151 12.73 -5.96 10.00
C PHE A 151 13.79 -5.70 8.93
N PHE A 152 13.45 -5.06 7.81
CA PHE A 152 14.39 -4.72 6.75
C PHE A 152 15.45 -3.68 7.19
N SER A 153 15.14 -2.88 8.22
CA SER A 153 16.11 -1.97 8.84
C SER A 153 17.21 -2.69 9.64
N LEU A 154 16.97 -3.94 10.09
CA LEU A 154 17.94 -4.74 10.84
C LEU A 154 19.05 -5.29 9.91
N PRO A 155 20.25 -5.62 10.41
CA PRO A 155 21.28 -6.33 9.65
C PRO A 155 20.77 -7.68 9.13
N SER A 156 21.15 -8.09 7.91
CA SER A 156 20.65 -9.35 7.32
C SER A 156 20.96 -10.58 8.19
N LYS A 157 22.07 -10.56 8.94
CA LYS A 157 22.45 -11.59 9.92
C LYS A 157 21.44 -11.72 11.08
N GLN A 158 20.91 -10.62 11.61
CA GLN A 158 19.91 -10.68 12.68
C GLN A 158 18.58 -11.24 12.17
N ILE A 159 18.18 -10.83 10.95
CA ILE A 159 16.96 -11.35 10.29
C ILE A 159 17.09 -12.86 10.07
N GLN A 160 18.24 -13.33 9.59
CA GLN A 160 18.52 -14.76 9.42
C GLN A 160 18.38 -15.54 10.74
N THR A 161 18.97 -15.06 11.85
CA THR A 161 18.82 -15.69 13.16
C THR A 161 17.36 -15.78 13.60
N LEU A 162 16.58 -14.70 13.42
CA LEU A 162 15.15 -14.67 13.75
C LEU A 162 14.33 -15.63 12.87
N VAL A 163 14.64 -15.75 11.57
CA VAL A 163 13.98 -16.72 10.68
C VAL A 163 14.23 -18.16 11.12
N VAL A 164 15.48 -18.49 11.46
CA VAL A 164 15.88 -19.83 11.91
C VAL A 164 15.21 -20.18 13.25
N GLN A 165 15.24 -19.25 14.22
CA GLN A 165 14.53 -19.40 15.50
C GLN A 165 13.02 -19.59 15.29
N ALA A 166 12.40 -18.83 14.38
CA ALA A 166 10.99 -18.98 14.08
C ALA A 166 10.65 -20.34 13.47
N TYR A 167 11.50 -20.87 12.58
CA TYR A 167 11.34 -22.23 12.05
C TYR A 167 11.49 -23.30 13.14
N GLN A 168 12.47 -23.17 14.03
CA GLN A 168 12.69 -24.11 15.15
C GLN A 168 11.46 -24.15 16.07
N ASN A 169 11.02 -22.99 16.55
CA ASN A 169 9.84 -22.87 17.42
C ASN A 169 8.53 -23.29 16.72
N GLN A 170 8.40 -23.05 15.42
CA GLN A 170 7.29 -23.58 14.61
C GLN A 170 7.31 -25.11 14.54
N MET A 171 8.48 -25.74 14.33
CA MET A 171 8.61 -27.19 14.30
C MET A 171 8.34 -27.83 15.67
N GLU A 172 8.80 -27.22 16.77
CA GLU A 172 8.51 -27.68 18.14
C GLU A 172 7.01 -27.62 18.45
N THR A 173 6.35 -26.51 18.10
CA THR A 173 4.91 -26.33 18.27
C THR A 173 4.14 -27.37 17.44
N LEU A 174 4.54 -27.60 16.19
CA LEU A 174 3.93 -28.59 15.32
C LEU A 174 4.08 -30.02 15.88
N ILE A 175 5.27 -30.39 16.35
CA ILE A 175 5.52 -31.70 16.98
C ILE A 175 4.68 -31.87 18.25
N LYS A 176 4.46 -30.80 19.03
CA LYS A 176 3.65 -30.83 20.25
C LYS A 176 2.16 -31.06 19.98
N HIS A 177 1.63 -30.55 18.86
CA HIS A 177 0.20 -30.61 18.54
C HIS A 177 -0.19 -31.76 17.59
N GLU A 178 0.64 -32.07 16.59
CA GLU A 178 0.38 -33.09 15.55
C GLU A 178 1.30 -34.32 15.65
N GLY A 179 2.36 -34.26 16.48
CA GLY A 179 3.32 -35.33 16.64
C GLY A 179 4.48 -35.31 15.62
N PRO A 180 5.43 -36.26 15.75
CA PRO A 180 6.68 -36.25 14.98
C PRO A 180 6.53 -36.62 13.50
N GLN A 181 5.34 -37.08 13.08
CA GLN A 181 5.03 -37.49 11.70
C GLN A 181 4.18 -36.45 10.93
N ALA A 182 4.04 -35.23 11.47
CA ALA A 182 3.30 -34.16 10.81
C ALA A 182 3.86 -33.88 9.40
N PRO A 183 3.03 -33.86 8.34
CA PRO A 183 3.48 -33.88 6.94
C PRO A 183 4.26 -32.62 6.53
N LEU A 184 4.09 -31.52 7.27
CA LEU A 184 4.76 -30.23 7.03
C LEU A 184 6.20 -30.19 7.58
N LEU A 185 6.59 -31.08 8.50
CA LEU A 185 7.92 -31.07 9.13
C LEU A 185 9.10 -31.19 8.14
N PRO A 186 9.09 -32.05 7.11
CA PRO A 186 10.17 -32.14 6.13
C PRO A 186 10.36 -30.84 5.34
N GLU A 187 9.27 -30.12 5.05
CA GLU A 187 9.31 -28.85 4.34
C GLU A 187 9.89 -27.74 5.22
N LEU A 188 9.43 -27.63 6.48
CA LEU A 188 9.98 -26.66 7.44
C LEU A 188 11.48 -26.88 7.68
N ARG A 189 11.94 -28.13 7.81
CA ARG A 189 13.37 -28.46 7.93
C ARG A 189 14.17 -28.02 6.71
N ARG A 190 13.66 -28.31 5.49
CA ARG A 190 14.31 -27.89 4.24
C ARG A 190 14.40 -26.37 4.13
N ALA A 191 13.33 -25.67 4.51
CA ALA A 191 13.27 -24.22 4.43
C ALA A 191 14.14 -23.52 5.51
N CYS A 192 14.23 -24.10 6.73
CA CYS A 192 15.18 -23.69 7.76
C CYS A 192 16.63 -23.79 7.27
N GLN A 193 17.02 -24.95 6.72
CA GLN A 193 18.37 -25.14 6.14
C GLN A 193 18.64 -24.21 4.95
N ALA A 194 17.62 -23.87 4.16
CA ALA A 194 17.76 -22.90 3.08
C ALA A 194 18.04 -21.49 3.63
N ALA A 195 17.35 -21.07 4.70
CA ALA A 195 17.58 -19.79 5.36
C ALA A 195 18.96 -19.71 6.04
N GLU A 196 19.41 -20.78 6.71
CA GLU A 196 20.75 -20.89 7.33
C GLU A 196 21.88 -20.72 6.30
N ARG A 197 21.71 -21.24 5.08
CA ARG A 197 22.70 -21.18 4.00
C ARG A 197 22.75 -19.85 3.25
N MET A 198 21.90 -18.87 3.59
CA MET A 198 21.89 -17.59 2.90
C MET A 198 23.11 -16.72 3.24
N ASP A 199 23.77 -16.22 2.19
CA ASP A 199 24.85 -15.25 2.28
C ASP A 199 24.29 -13.86 2.67
N THR A 200 24.47 -13.51 3.95
CA THR A 200 23.94 -12.27 4.53
C THR A 200 24.76 -11.04 4.14
N ASP A 201 26.07 -11.17 3.92
CA ASP A 201 26.92 -10.09 3.44
C ASP A 201 26.55 -9.68 2.01
N LYS A 202 26.29 -10.66 1.13
CA LYS A 202 25.80 -10.42 -0.23
C LYS A 202 24.40 -9.82 -0.25
N ALA A 203 23.54 -10.23 0.69
CA ALA A 203 22.21 -9.65 0.83
C ALA A 203 22.27 -8.14 1.15
N ASP A 204 23.02 -7.73 2.18
CA ASP A 204 23.15 -6.31 2.52
C ASP A 204 23.89 -5.50 1.43
N LYS A 205 24.91 -6.06 0.76
CA LYS A 205 25.59 -5.43 -0.39
C LYS A 205 24.65 -5.16 -1.57
N ASN A 206 23.76 -6.10 -1.90
CA ASN A 206 22.79 -5.95 -2.98
C ASN A 206 21.79 -4.82 -2.68
N VAL A 207 21.25 -4.80 -1.45
CA VAL A 207 20.35 -3.75 -0.97
C VAL A 207 21.01 -2.37 -1.03
N ALA A 208 22.27 -2.25 -0.60
CA ALA A 208 23.01 -0.99 -0.67
C ALA A 208 23.17 -0.45 -2.10
N SER A 209 23.25 -1.32 -3.11
CA SER A 209 23.28 -0.93 -4.53
C SER A 209 21.94 -0.33 -4.99
N ILE A 210 20.83 -1.01 -4.66
CA ILE A 210 19.48 -0.57 -5.00
C ILE A 210 19.15 0.76 -4.33
N LEU A 211 19.43 0.90 -3.03
CA LEU A 211 19.21 2.17 -2.31
C LEU A 211 20.02 3.33 -2.91
N LYS A 212 21.26 3.11 -3.36
CA LYS A 212 22.07 4.12 -4.07
C LYS A 212 21.46 4.51 -5.43
N LYS A 213 20.90 3.56 -6.19
CA LYS A 213 20.17 3.82 -7.45
C LYS A 213 18.97 4.76 -7.20
N TYR A 214 18.16 4.47 -6.19
CA TYR A 214 17.00 5.32 -5.85
C TYR A 214 17.39 6.65 -5.20
N GLN A 215 18.47 6.72 -4.43
CA GLN A 215 19.00 7.98 -3.88
C GLN A 215 19.47 8.93 -4.99
N LYS A 216 20.22 8.43 -5.98
CA LYS A 216 20.62 9.21 -7.18
C LYS A 216 19.41 9.71 -7.95
N PHE A 217 18.39 8.86 -8.12
CA PHE A 217 17.14 9.24 -8.79
C PHE A 217 16.36 10.33 -8.02
N ALA A 218 16.31 10.26 -6.69
CA ALA A 218 15.71 11.30 -5.86
C ALA A 218 16.46 12.65 -6.01
N GLN A 219 17.81 12.62 -6.02
CA GLN A 219 18.64 13.80 -6.25
C GLN A 219 18.38 14.43 -7.64
N GLN A 220 18.19 13.63 -8.69
CA GLN A 220 17.86 14.12 -10.05
C GLN A 220 16.45 14.75 -10.17
N ILE A 221 15.53 14.44 -9.25
CA ILE A 221 14.16 14.98 -9.24
C ILE A 221 14.04 16.24 -8.38
N THR A 222 14.85 16.35 -7.32
CA THR A 222 14.97 17.58 -6.54
C THR A 222 15.57 18.66 -7.44
N PRO A 223 14.84 19.77 -7.74
CA PRO A 223 15.42 20.84 -8.54
C PRO A 223 16.59 21.46 -7.76
N SER A 224 17.72 21.68 -8.43
CA SER A 224 18.76 22.58 -7.92
C SER A 224 18.10 23.91 -7.55
N GLN A 225 18.26 24.34 -6.30
CA GLN A 225 17.88 25.68 -5.85
C GLN A 225 18.88 26.71 -6.35
#